data_AF-A0A3D4M4F7-F1
#
_entry.id   AF-A0A3D4M4F7-F1
#
_cell.length_a   1.000
_cell.length_b   1.000
_cell.length_c   1.000
_cell.angle_alpha   90.00
_cell.angle_beta   90.00
_cell.angle_gamma   90.00
#
_symmetry.space_group_name_H-M   'P 1'
#
loop_
_entity.id
_entity.type
_entity.pdbx_description
1 polymer ?
#
loop_
_entity_poly.entity_id
_entity_poly.type
_entity_poly.pdbx_seq_one_letter_code
_entity_poly.pdbx_strand_id
1 'polypeptide(L)'
;MNHLETFNARTDLIAKYGEEKAHLIWSMGLYLDFPDLDQLATESLTDGSDDKKIDFIRLDLENKRLVVTQGTFSSNGAIYKAKSNKASDLNTAFAWLISGNLETLRTDESGKYLNNLKEIAKEIRDAIQNRDIEEIDILYVHNLAESQNVQDELNTVKQHLNTLLNNPDIIITAKELGIENLERIYRLKETAIVVKEPIILPEVMKYEEINTNWKSSIYTVSGTWLKSLYDKYDSDLFSANYRNFLGISRRGRKKINHGIQNTAETKAKDFWAYNNGITILTTKYFVNPKNPNQTILEGISIINGAQTTGSIAHSNPV
;
A
#
# COMPACT_ATOMS: atom_id res chain seq x y z
N MET A 1 16.48 10.79 -10.41
CA MET A 1 15.65 9.58 -10.17
C MET A 1 14.28 10.07 -9.87
N ASN A 2 13.27 9.57 -10.59
CA ASN A 2 11.95 10.20 -10.58
C ASN A 2 11.34 10.20 -9.18
N HIS A 3 11.53 9.12 -8.41
CA HIS A 3 10.98 9.03 -7.05
C HIS A 3 11.56 10.11 -6.11
N LEU A 4 12.89 10.31 -6.10
CA LEU A 4 13.53 11.31 -5.24
C LEU A 4 13.19 12.74 -5.67
N GLU A 5 13.10 13.00 -6.98
CA GLU A 5 12.67 14.31 -7.49
C GLU A 5 11.25 14.64 -7.04
N THR A 6 10.33 13.67 -7.13
CA THR A 6 8.95 13.82 -6.65
C THR A 6 8.87 13.97 -5.13
N PHE A 7 9.67 13.21 -4.37
CA PHE A 7 9.77 13.37 -2.92
C PHE A 7 10.28 14.77 -2.54
N ASN A 8 11.37 15.24 -3.16
CA ASN A 8 11.95 16.55 -2.88
C ASN A 8 11.00 17.71 -3.21
N ALA A 9 10.05 17.51 -4.12
CA ALA A 9 8.99 18.47 -4.42
C ALA A 9 7.91 18.56 -3.31
N ARG A 10 7.84 17.59 -2.38
CA ARG A 10 6.92 17.59 -1.22
C ARG A 10 7.45 18.45 -0.07
N THR A 11 7.65 19.73 -0.36
CA THR A 11 8.14 20.72 0.61
C THR A 11 7.19 20.88 1.80
N ASP A 12 5.88 20.65 1.59
CA ASP A 12 4.85 20.59 2.62
C ASP A 12 5.13 19.49 3.67
N LEU A 13 5.42 18.28 3.19
CA LEU A 13 5.65 17.11 4.03
C LEU A 13 6.99 17.23 4.77
N ILE A 14 8.02 17.68 4.06
CA ILE A 14 9.37 17.90 4.61
C ILE A 14 9.34 18.96 5.71
N ALA A 15 8.63 20.08 5.49
CA ALA A 15 8.51 21.13 6.50
C ALA A 15 7.80 20.65 7.77
N LYS A 16 6.84 19.72 7.64
CA LYS A 16 6.05 19.22 8.77
C LYS A 16 6.78 18.16 9.60
N TYR A 17 7.43 17.19 8.96
CA TYR A 17 8.01 16.02 9.66
C TYR A 17 9.55 16.01 9.69
N GLY A 18 10.22 16.90 8.97
CA GLY A 18 11.65 16.83 8.70
C GLY A 18 11.99 15.80 7.62
N GLU A 19 13.14 15.96 6.95
CA GLU A 19 13.51 15.16 5.76
C GLU A 19 13.43 13.65 6.00
N GLU A 20 13.97 13.16 7.11
CA GLU A 20 14.07 11.72 7.39
C GLU A 20 12.70 11.06 7.57
N LYS A 21 11.85 11.62 8.44
CA LYS A 21 10.50 11.09 8.68
C LYS A 21 9.57 11.32 7.49
N ALA A 22 9.70 12.46 6.81
CA ALA A 22 8.96 12.73 5.59
C ALA A 22 9.29 11.71 4.51
N HIS A 23 10.57 11.37 4.32
CA HIS A 23 11.00 10.35 3.36
C HIS A 23 10.46 8.97 3.72
N LEU A 24 10.55 8.60 5.00
CA LEU A 24 10.01 7.33 5.49
C LEU A 24 8.50 7.23 5.22
N ILE A 25 7.71 8.24 5.61
CA ILE A 25 6.26 8.24 5.40
C ILE A 25 5.88 8.26 3.93
N TRP A 26 6.55 9.06 3.12
CA TRP A 26 6.30 9.08 1.69
C TRP A 26 6.59 7.73 1.04
N SER A 27 7.72 7.11 1.39
CA SER A 27 8.09 5.77 0.92
C SER A 27 7.10 4.70 1.39
N MET A 28 6.65 4.77 2.64
CA MET A 28 5.65 3.84 3.18
C MET A 28 4.27 4.05 2.56
N GLY A 29 3.85 5.28 2.27
CA GLY A 29 2.62 5.56 1.52
C GLY A 29 2.68 5.00 0.10
N LEU A 30 3.85 5.06 -0.54
CA LEU A 30 4.10 4.38 -1.81
C LEU A 30 4.05 2.85 -1.69
N TYR A 31 4.59 2.27 -0.63
CA TYR A 31 4.64 0.82 -0.42
C TYR A 31 3.29 0.21 -0.02
N LEU A 32 2.50 0.91 0.81
CA LEU A 32 1.27 0.43 1.43
C LEU A 32 -0.01 0.81 0.67
N ASP A 33 0.10 1.69 -0.30
CA ASP A 33 -1.04 2.31 -0.99
C ASP A 33 -1.91 3.18 -0.12
N PHE A 34 -1.24 4.00 0.66
CA PHE A 34 -1.90 4.85 1.62
C PHE A 34 -1.83 6.31 1.14
N PRO A 35 -2.92 6.86 0.59
CA PRO A 35 -2.90 8.20 0.00
C PRO A 35 -2.82 9.32 1.05
N ASP A 36 -3.42 9.12 2.22
CA ASP A 36 -3.39 10.10 3.32
C ASP A 36 -2.11 9.94 4.16
N LEU A 37 -1.06 10.65 3.76
CA LEU A 37 0.24 10.56 4.43
C LEU A 37 0.23 11.12 5.85
N ASP A 38 -0.69 12.04 6.17
CA ASP A 38 -0.77 12.64 7.49
C ASP A 38 -1.44 11.70 8.49
N GLN A 39 -2.51 11.03 8.06
CA GLN A 39 -3.10 9.93 8.81
C GLN A 39 -2.08 8.81 9.01
N LEU A 40 -1.37 8.41 7.94
CA LEU A 40 -0.35 7.37 8.02
C LEU A 40 0.74 7.71 9.03
N ALA A 41 1.23 8.96 9.01
CA ALA A 41 2.24 9.44 9.94
C ALA A 41 1.75 9.36 11.39
N THR A 42 0.53 9.85 11.65
CA THR A 42 -0.07 9.90 12.99
C THR A 42 -0.27 8.51 13.58
N GLU A 43 -0.71 7.56 12.76
CA GLU A 43 -1.04 6.20 13.21
C GLU A 43 0.19 5.29 13.33
N SER A 44 1.23 5.51 12.51
CA SER A 44 2.26 4.49 12.27
C SER A 44 3.69 4.94 12.55
N LEU A 45 3.99 6.24 12.69
CA LEU A 45 5.30 6.68 13.15
C LEU A 45 5.45 6.45 14.65
N THR A 46 6.63 5.98 15.04
CA THR A 46 7.04 5.88 16.43
C THR A 46 7.88 7.12 16.78
N ASP A 47 7.35 7.93 17.70
CA ASP A 47 8.05 9.10 18.23
C ASP A 47 8.55 8.83 19.66
N GLY A 48 9.79 9.23 19.95
CA GLY A 48 10.31 9.30 21.33
C GLY A 48 11.66 8.62 21.54
N SER A 49 12.30 8.91 22.68
CA SER A 49 13.43 8.12 23.15
C SER A 49 12.91 6.75 23.62
N ASP A 50 13.62 5.66 23.27
CA ASP A 50 13.28 4.27 23.61
C ASP A 50 12.24 3.57 22.71
N ASP A 51 12.15 3.96 21.44
CA ASP A 51 11.38 3.29 20.36
C ASP A 51 11.86 1.86 19.99
N LYS A 52 12.94 1.38 20.63
CA LYS A 52 13.56 0.07 20.40
C LYS A 52 13.91 -0.19 18.92
N LYS A 53 14.36 0.83 18.19
CA LYS A 53 14.79 0.74 16.78
C LYS A 53 13.65 0.51 15.78
N ILE A 54 12.47 1.00 16.13
CA ILE A 54 11.31 1.01 15.25
C ILE A 54 11.10 2.48 14.89
N ASP A 55 11.08 2.79 13.60
CA ASP A 55 10.73 4.14 13.12
C ASP A 55 9.30 4.18 12.55
N PHE A 56 8.79 3.03 12.10
CA PHE A 56 7.42 2.89 11.61
C PHE A 56 6.88 1.49 11.90
N ILE A 57 5.63 1.42 12.36
CA ILE A 57 4.93 0.17 12.65
C ILE A 57 3.44 0.30 12.32
N ARG A 58 2.90 -0.71 11.63
CA ARG A 58 1.46 -0.75 11.30
C ARG A 58 0.93 -2.18 11.40
N LEU A 59 -0.08 -2.37 12.25
CA LEU A 59 -0.89 -3.58 12.32
C LEU A 59 -2.19 -3.35 11.53
N ASP A 60 -2.31 -4.01 10.38
CA ASP A 60 -3.47 -3.95 9.50
C ASP A 60 -4.24 -5.26 9.59
N LEU A 61 -5.23 -5.31 10.49
CA LEU A 61 -6.06 -6.49 10.70
C LEU A 61 -7.00 -6.79 9.53
N GLU A 62 -7.38 -5.78 8.73
CA GLU A 62 -8.23 -5.97 7.56
C GLU A 62 -7.49 -6.78 6.49
N ASN A 63 -6.22 -6.46 6.26
CA ASN A 63 -5.34 -7.18 5.34
C ASN A 63 -4.51 -8.27 6.03
N LYS A 64 -4.74 -8.53 7.32
CA LYS A 64 -4.05 -9.52 8.15
C LYS A 64 -2.52 -9.40 8.10
N ARG A 65 -2.01 -8.19 8.23
CA ARG A 65 -0.61 -7.87 7.94
C ARG A 65 0.00 -6.96 9.00
N LEU A 66 1.20 -7.31 9.43
CA LEU A 66 2.05 -6.46 10.24
C LEU A 66 3.20 -5.93 9.38
N VAL A 67 3.49 -4.63 9.48
CA VAL A 67 4.62 -3.98 8.82
C VAL A 67 5.47 -3.30 9.88
N VAL A 68 6.75 -3.65 9.94
CA VAL A 68 7.73 -3.04 10.86
C VAL A 68 8.91 -2.56 10.04
N THR A 69 9.26 -1.29 10.23
CA THR A 69 10.22 -0.60 9.39
C THR A 69 11.24 0.17 10.22
N GLN A 70 12.50 0.11 9.78
CA GLN A 70 13.53 1.06 10.16
C GLN A 70 13.78 2.02 9.00
N GLY A 71 13.95 3.30 9.27
CA GLY A 71 14.23 4.35 8.31
C GLY A 71 15.61 4.97 8.51
N THR A 72 16.24 5.40 7.43
CA THR A 72 17.30 6.41 7.49
C THR A 72 17.24 7.31 6.27
N PHE A 73 17.73 8.53 6.40
CA PHE A 73 17.89 9.43 5.26
C PHE A 73 19.28 10.08 5.27
N SER A 74 19.91 10.16 4.10
CA SER A 74 21.20 10.79 3.92
C SER A 74 21.09 12.04 3.06
N SER A 75 21.34 13.19 3.67
CA SER A 75 21.50 14.46 2.93
C SER A 75 22.95 14.66 2.44
N ASN A 76 23.86 13.71 2.71
CA ASN A 76 25.27 13.78 2.33
C ASN A 76 25.53 12.98 1.04
N GLY A 77 25.71 13.68 -0.08
CA GLY A 77 25.98 13.07 -1.38
C GLY A 77 27.28 12.25 -1.49
N ALA A 78 28.15 12.24 -0.47
CA ALA A 78 29.32 11.37 -0.44
C ALA A 78 29.02 9.95 0.07
N ILE A 79 27.87 9.73 0.69
CA ILE A 79 27.44 8.41 1.16
C ILE A 79 26.62 7.77 0.04
N TYR A 80 27.03 6.59 -0.40
CA TYR A 80 26.38 5.88 -1.52
C TYR A 80 25.60 4.65 -1.10
N LYS A 81 25.89 4.09 0.09
CA LYS A 81 25.27 2.86 0.61
C LYS A 81 24.80 3.07 2.04
N ALA A 82 23.68 2.46 2.37
CA ALA A 82 23.12 2.50 3.70
C ALA A 82 23.97 1.70 4.70
N LYS A 83 23.92 2.09 5.98
CA LYS A 83 24.61 1.34 7.04
C LYS A 83 23.84 0.05 7.33
N SER A 84 24.48 -1.10 7.18
CA SER A 84 23.83 -2.40 7.37
C SER A 84 23.39 -2.66 8.81
N ASN A 85 24.05 -2.05 9.81
CA ASN A 85 23.66 -2.17 11.21
C ASN A 85 22.24 -1.65 11.51
N LYS A 86 21.70 -0.75 10.66
CA LYS A 86 20.32 -0.28 10.77
C LYS A 86 19.31 -1.32 10.31
N ALA A 87 19.68 -2.19 9.37
CA ALA A 87 18.86 -3.35 9.04
C ALA A 87 18.88 -4.38 10.18
N SER A 88 20.04 -4.64 10.77
CA SER A 88 20.16 -5.61 11.87
C SER A 88 19.55 -5.12 13.19
N ASP A 89 19.43 -3.81 13.39
CA ASP A 89 18.67 -3.16 14.46
C ASP A 89 17.21 -3.69 14.55
N LEU A 90 16.62 -4.14 13.43
CA LEU A 90 15.28 -4.77 13.41
C LEU A 90 15.19 -6.08 14.20
N ASN A 91 16.31 -6.78 14.46
CA ASN A 91 16.32 -7.88 15.43
C ASN A 91 15.92 -7.40 16.83
N THR A 92 16.39 -6.23 17.23
CA THR A 92 16.04 -5.62 18.51
C THR A 92 14.56 -5.27 18.53
N ALA A 93 14.06 -4.64 17.46
CA ALA A 93 12.65 -4.30 17.31
C ALA A 93 11.75 -5.53 17.51
N PHE A 94 11.98 -6.61 16.76
CA PHE A 94 11.16 -7.82 16.87
C PHE A 94 11.33 -8.56 18.19
N ALA A 95 12.53 -8.57 18.78
CA ALA A 95 12.72 -9.14 20.11
C ALA A 95 11.78 -8.46 21.12
N TRP A 96 11.67 -7.12 21.10
CA TRP A 96 10.76 -6.37 21.96
C TRP A 96 9.28 -6.58 21.63
N LEU A 97 8.91 -6.49 20.35
CA LEU A 97 7.51 -6.65 19.92
C LEU A 97 6.96 -8.03 20.28
N ILE A 98 7.75 -9.10 20.08
CA ILE A 98 7.27 -10.47 20.20
C ILE A 98 7.50 -11.05 21.60
N SER A 99 8.65 -10.80 22.22
CA SER A 99 9.09 -11.56 23.41
C SER A 99 9.59 -10.71 24.59
N GLY A 100 9.85 -9.42 24.36
CA GLY A 100 10.40 -8.53 25.37
C GLY A 100 9.49 -8.39 26.60
N ASN A 101 10.10 -8.18 27.77
CA ASN A 101 9.35 -7.89 28.99
C ASN A 101 8.77 -6.47 28.93
N LEU A 102 7.50 -6.35 28.58
CA LEU A 102 6.78 -5.09 28.42
C LEU A 102 6.64 -4.28 29.71
N GLU A 103 6.85 -4.89 30.88
CA GLU A 103 6.83 -4.18 32.17
C GLU A 103 8.10 -3.37 32.42
N THR A 104 9.16 -3.61 31.63
CA THR A 104 10.41 -2.84 31.71
C THR A 104 10.42 -1.58 30.83
N LEU A 105 9.42 -1.43 29.96
CA LEU A 105 9.26 -0.21 29.16
C LEU A 105 8.83 0.94 30.08
N ARG A 106 9.60 2.03 30.08
CA ARG A 106 9.46 3.10 31.06
C ARG A 106 8.11 3.81 30.95
N THR A 107 7.48 4.01 32.09
CA THR A 107 6.46 5.04 32.30
C THR A 107 7.15 6.32 32.76
N ASP A 108 6.66 7.48 32.34
CA ASP A 108 7.03 8.74 32.99
C ASP A 108 6.59 8.77 34.46
N GLU A 109 6.95 9.84 35.17
CA GLU A 109 6.62 10.03 36.60
C GLU A 109 5.10 10.02 36.88
N SER A 110 4.26 10.15 35.84
CA SER A 110 2.79 10.10 35.91
C SER A 110 2.20 8.71 35.61
N GLY A 111 3.04 7.70 35.36
CA GLY A 111 2.58 6.37 34.96
C GLY A 111 2.16 6.27 33.48
N LYS A 112 2.38 7.32 32.68
CA LYS A 112 2.07 7.34 31.25
C LYS A 112 3.28 6.81 30.48
N TYR A 113 3.07 5.87 29.57
CA TYR A 113 4.17 5.33 28.76
C TYR A 113 4.79 6.44 27.91
N LEU A 114 6.14 6.49 27.87
CA LEU A 114 6.88 7.47 27.06
C LEU A 114 6.63 7.30 25.55
N ASN A 115 6.14 6.12 25.14
CA ASN A 115 5.66 5.83 23.80
C ASN A 115 4.51 4.79 23.84
N ASN A 116 3.77 4.69 22.74
CA ASN A 116 2.66 3.72 22.61
C ASN A 116 3.15 2.28 22.34
N LEU A 117 4.48 2.03 22.41
CA LEU A 117 5.08 0.76 22.01
C LEU A 117 4.59 -0.42 22.84
N LYS A 118 4.31 -0.22 24.14
CA LYS A 118 3.77 -1.28 25.01
C LYS A 118 2.40 -1.76 24.53
N GLU A 119 1.51 -0.82 24.18
CA GLU A 119 0.16 -1.12 23.72
C GLU A 119 0.22 -1.81 22.35
N ILE A 120 1.00 -1.25 21.42
CA ILE A 120 1.25 -1.83 20.09
C ILE A 120 1.81 -3.26 20.20
N ALA A 121 2.80 -3.49 21.08
CA ALA A 121 3.37 -4.82 21.26
C ALA A 121 2.36 -5.82 21.85
N LYS A 122 1.46 -5.39 22.73
CA LYS A 122 0.37 -6.25 23.23
C LYS A 122 -0.59 -6.61 22.11
N GLU A 123 -1.05 -5.63 21.34
CA GLU A 123 -1.96 -5.85 20.22
C GLU A 123 -1.37 -6.81 19.17
N ILE A 124 -0.08 -6.66 18.85
CA ILE A 124 0.62 -7.56 17.94
C ILE A 124 0.68 -8.99 18.48
N ARG A 125 0.98 -9.17 19.78
CA ARG A 125 1.03 -10.50 20.40
C ARG A 125 -0.34 -11.15 20.39
N ASP A 126 -1.39 -10.39 20.72
CA ASP A 126 -2.76 -10.87 20.69
C ASP A 126 -3.18 -11.25 19.26
N ALA A 127 -2.87 -10.42 18.27
CA ALA A 127 -3.16 -10.71 16.87
C ALA A 127 -2.43 -11.95 16.34
N ILE A 128 -1.19 -12.19 16.77
CA ILE A 128 -0.45 -13.43 16.46
C ILE A 128 -1.12 -14.64 17.13
N GLN A 129 -1.45 -14.54 18.42
CA GLN A 129 -2.07 -15.63 19.17
C GLN A 129 -3.45 -16.00 18.63
N ASN A 130 -4.24 -15.00 18.25
CA ASN A 130 -5.58 -15.16 17.70
C ASN A 130 -5.59 -15.56 16.21
N ARG A 131 -4.42 -15.60 15.56
CA ARG A 131 -4.26 -15.86 14.12
C ARG A 131 -4.96 -14.82 13.24
N ASP A 132 -4.96 -13.57 13.69
CA ASP A 132 -5.52 -12.42 12.97
C ASP A 132 -4.56 -11.88 11.91
N ILE A 133 -3.27 -12.27 11.94
CA ILE A 133 -2.29 -11.93 10.92
C ILE A 133 -1.77 -13.17 10.17
N GLU A 134 -1.51 -13.00 8.88
CA GLU A 134 -0.95 -14.01 7.97
C GLU A 134 0.37 -13.53 7.33
N GLU A 135 0.69 -12.24 7.38
CA GLU A 135 1.87 -11.66 6.73
C GLU A 135 2.62 -10.71 7.68
N ILE A 136 3.97 -10.78 7.69
CA ILE A 136 4.84 -9.83 8.38
C ILE A 136 5.89 -9.31 7.38
N ASP A 137 5.99 -7.99 7.28
CA ASP A 137 7.00 -7.32 6.48
C ASP A 137 8.04 -6.62 7.35
N ILE A 138 9.30 -6.95 7.07
CA ILE A 138 10.50 -6.38 7.69
C ILE A 138 11.14 -5.46 6.66
N LEU A 139 11.10 -4.15 6.90
CA LEU A 139 11.55 -3.17 5.91
C LEU A 139 12.70 -2.32 6.45
N TYR A 140 13.69 -2.05 5.61
CA TYR A 140 14.66 -1.00 5.85
C TYR A 140 14.61 0.01 4.71
N VAL A 141 14.22 1.25 5.02
CA VAL A 141 13.96 2.32 4.04
C VAL A 141 15.08 3.35 4.06
N HIS A 142 15.61 3.70 2.89
CA HIS A 142 16.59 4.77 2.73
C HIS A 142 16.66 5.34 1.31
N ASN A 143 17.35 6.47 1.15
CA ASN A 143 17.56 7.17 -0.13
C ASN A 143 18.92 6.86 -0.79
N LEU A 144 19.52 5.72 -0.46
CA LEU A 144 20.84 5.28 -0.92
C LEU A 144 20.74 4.00 -1.77
N ALA A 145 21.82 3.65 -2.49
CA ALA A 145 21.88 2.43 -3.30
C ALA A 145 21.81 1.19 -2.41
N GLU A 146 21.07 0.19 -2.88
CA GLU A 146 20.91 -1.09 -2.21
C GLU A 146 22.21 -1.89 -2.15
N SER A 147 22.34 -2.79 -1.17
CA SER A 147 23.58 -3.54 -0.99
C SER A 147 23.39 -4.95 -0.46
N GLN A 148 24.25 -5.86 -0.91
CA GLN A 148 24.24 -7.25 -0.44
C GLN A 148 24.37 -7.36 1.09
N ASN A 149 25.20 -6.51 1.70
CA ASN A 149 25.37 -6.51 3.16
C ASN A 149 24.06 -6.21 3.90
N VAL A 150 23.29 -5.22 3.43
CA VAL A 150 21.98 -4.92 4.02
C VAL A 150 21.01 -6.08 3.80
N GLN A 151 20.99 -6.66 2.60
CA GLN A 151 20.14 -7.80 2.29
C GLN A 151 20.46 -9.03 3.15
N ASP A 152 21.73 -9.29 3.45
CA ASP A 152 22.17 -10.39 4.32
C ASP A 152 21.73 -10.17 5.77
N GLU A 153 21.82 -8.94 6.28
CA GLU A 153 21.29 -8.59 7.60
C GLU A 153 19.77 -8.77 7.67
N LEU A 154 19.02 -8.28 6.67
CA LEU A 154 17.57 -8.46 6.59
C LEU A 154 17.16 -9.95 6.51
N ASN A 155 17.91 -10.75 5.76
CA ASN A 155 17.70 -12.21 5.70
C ASN A 155 17.93 -12.86 7.07
N THR A 156 18.92 -12.41 7.81
CA THR A 156 19.21 -12.87 9.17
C THR A 156 18.06 -12.51 10.12
N VAL A 157 17.56 -11.27 10.08
CA VAL A 157 16.38 -10.84 10.88
C VAL A 157 15.16 -11.71 10.55
N LYS A 158 14.91 -11.96 9.26
CA LYS A 158 13.82 -12.83 8.81
C LYS A 158 13.96 -14.26 9.37
N GLN A 159 15.13 -14.87 9.30
CA GLN A 159 15.36 -16.23 9.80
C GLN A 159 15.17 -16.30 11.32
N HIS A 160 15.68 -15.31 12.04
CA HIS A 160 15.50 -15.20 13.48
C HIS A 160 14.02 -15.06 13.85
N LEU A 161 13.27 -14.18 13.17
CA LEU A 161 11.84 -14.01 13.44
C LEU A 161 11.02 -15.27 13.12
N ASN A 162 11.35 -15.98 12.03
CA ASN A 162 10.71 -17.28 11.73
C ASN A 162 10.90 -18.27 12.87
N THR A 163 12.12 -18.34 13.42
CA THR A 163 12.44 -19.22 14.55
C THR A 163 11.71 -18.79 15.82
N LEU A 164 11.66 -17.48 16.09
CA LEU A 164 11.02 -16.91 17.26
C LEU A 164 9.50 -17.13 17.27
N LEU A 165 8.84 -16.96 16.12
CA LEU A 165 7.39 -17.18 16.00
C LEU A 165 7.03 -18.65 15.94
N ASN A 166 7.89 -19.48 15.31
CA ASN A 166 7.65 -20.90 15.07
C ASN A 166 6.24 -21.19 14.51
N ASN A 167 5.77 -20.32 13.61
CA ASN A 167 4.43 -20.37 13.05
C ASN A 167 4.51 -20.39 11.51
N PRO A 168 4.27 -21.56 10.86
CA PRO A 168 4.36 -21.68 9.41
C PRO A 168 3.20 -21.00 8.66
N ASP A 169 2.12 -20.63 9.36
CA ASP A 169 0.97 -19.95 8.76
C ASP A 169 1.27 -18.47 8.45
N ILE A 170 2.29 -17.90 9.11
CA ILE A 170 2.71 -16.51 8.93
C ILE A 170 3.85 -16.44 7.88
N ILE A 171 3.60 -15.70 6.80
CA ILE A 171 4.60 -15.45 5.76
C ILE A 171 5.42 -14.22 6.16
N ILE A 172 6.73 -14.39 6.29
CA ILE A 172 7.65 -13.30 6.62
C ILE A 172 8.44 -12.87 5.39
N THR A 173 8.37 -11.59 5.05
CA THR A 173 9.18 -10.97 4.00
C THR A 173 10.13 -9.93 4.59
N ALA A 174 11.32 -9.81 3.99
CA ALA A 174 12.30 -8.81 4.38
C ALA A 174 12.85 -8.12 3.13
N LYS A 175 12.83 -6.79 3.10
CA LYS A 175 13.17 -6.00 1.91
C LYS A 175 13.93 -4.74 2.27
N GLU A 176 14.98 -4.48 1.51
CA GLU A 176 15.64 -3.17 1.44
C GLU A 176 14.83 -2.31 0.48
N LEU A 177 14.36 -1.16 0.95
CA LEU A 177 13.70 -0.15 0.14
C LEU A 177 14.69 1.01 -0.03
N GLY A 178 15.72 0.75 -0.82
CA GLY A 178 16.67 1.75 -1.26
C GLY A 178 16.22 2.41 -2.57
N ILE A 179 17.16 3.10 -3.21
CA ILE A 179 16.94 3.80 -4.47
C ILE A 179 16.31 2.89 -5.53
N GLU A 180 16.81 1.66 -5.68
CA GLU A 180 16.42 0.75 -6.75
C GLU A 180 15.00 0.24 -6.56
N ASN A 181 14.64 -0.27 -5.37
CA ASN A 181 13.30 -0.75 -5.10
C ASN A 181 12.29 0.39 -5.00
N LEU A 182 12.64 1.54 -4.43
CA LEU A 182 11.72 2.70 -4.37
C LEU A 182 11.47 3.27 -5.77
N GLU A 183 12.51 3.43 -6.61
CA GLU A 183 12.32 3.85 -8.00
C GLU A 183 11.49 2.83 -8.77
N ARG A 184 11.69 1.53 -8.54
CA ARG A 184 10.87 0.47 -9.15
C ARG A 184 9.41 0.58 -8.72
N ILE A 185 9.13 0.71 -7.42
CA ILE A 185 7.76 0.86 -6.89
C ILE A 185 7.12 2.13 -7.47
N TYR A 186 7.84 3.24 -7.45
CA TYR A 186 7.39 4.53 -7.97
C TYR A 186 7.07 4.46 -9.46
N ARG A 187 8.01 3.93 -10.27
CA ARG A 187 7.81 3.75 -11.71
C ARG A 187 6.68 2.79 -12.00
N LEU A 188 6.47 1.75 -11.20
CA LEU A 188 5.33 0.86 -11.40
C LEU A 188 4.02 1.55 -11.07
N LYS A 189 3.95 2.41 -10.04
CA LYS A 189 2.75 3.25 -9.89
C LYS A 189 2.47 4.11 -11.12
N GLU A 190 3.51 4.64 -11.77
CA GLU A 190 3.39 5.47 -12.98
C GLU A 190 3.17 4.67 -14.29
N THR A 191 3.80 3.50 -14.44
CA THR A 191 3.88 2.74 -15.71
C THR A 191 2.91 1.57 -15.78
N ALA A 192 2.32 1.17 -14.65
CA ALA A 192 1.58 -0.07 -14.59
C ALA A 192 0.18 0.02 -15.19
N ILE A 193 -0.17 1.07 -15.94
CA ILE A 193 -1.35 1.01 -16.80
C ILE A 193 -0.99 0.29 -18.11
N VAL A 194 -1.26 -1.01 -18.14
CA VAL A 194 -0.98 -1.89 -19.30
C VAL A 194 -2.08 -1.79 -20.36
N VAL A 195 -3.33 -1.51 -19.96
CA VAL A 195 -4.46 -1.33 -20.86
C VAL A 195 -4.39 0.05 -21.51
N LYS A 196 -3.58 0.15 -22.58
CA LYS A 196 -3.33 1.40 -23.33
C LYS A 196 -4.34 1.69 -24.43
N GLU A 197 -5.13 0.69 -24.82
CA GLU A 197 -6.11 0.83 -25.88
C GLU A 197 -7.18 1.89 -25.52
N PRO A 198 -7.64 2.70 -26.49
CA PRO A 198 -8.74 3.64 -26.27
C PRO A 198 -10.03 2.91 -25.91
N ILE A 199 -10.65 3.30 -24.80
CA ILE A 199 -11.91 2.75 -24.31
C ILE A 199 -12.97 3.83 -24.36
N ILE A 200 -14.08 3.47 -24.99
CA ILE A 200 -15.22 4.34 -25.15
C ILE A 200 -16.14 4.17 -23.94
N LEU A 201 -16.44 5.27 -23.25
CA LEU A 201 -17.46 5.27 -22.22
C LEU A 201 -18.86 5.25 -22.87
N PRO A 202 -19.76 4.35 -22.43
CA PRO A 202 -21.05 4.15 -23.08
C PRO A 202 -22.05 5.26 -22.77
N GLU A 203 -21.82 6.01 -21.70
CA GLU A 203 -22.76 6.96 -21.10
C GLU A 203 -22.15 8.35 -20.99
N VAL A 204 -23.02 9.35 -20.93
CA VAL A 204 -22.63 10.75 -20.83
C VAL A 204 -22.14 11.05 -19.41
N MET A 205 -21.07 11.84 -19.33
CA MET A 205 -20.50 12.35 -18.09
C MET A 205 -21.58 13.04 -17.23
N LYS A 206 -21.62 12.71 -15.93
CA LYS A 206 -22.57 13.31 -14.98
C LYS A 206 -21.98 14.50 -14.23
N TYR A 207 -20.68 14.46 -13.94
CA TYR A 207 -19.97 15.50 -13.21
C TYR A 207 -18.49 15.53 -13.60
N GLU A 208 -17.88 16.71 -13.55
CA GLU A 208 -16.45 16.95 -13.78
C GLU A 208 -15.91 17.92 -12.74
N GLU A 209 -14.73 17.60 -12.21
CA GLU A 209 -13.93 18.49 -11.36
C GLU A 209 -12.57 18.69 -12.04
N ILE A 210 -12.15 19.94 -12.19
CA ILE A 210 -10.87 20.31 -12.81
C ILE A 210 -10.06 21.12 -11.81
N ASN A 211 -8.84 20.67 -11.55
CA ASN A 211 -7.84 21.40 -10.78
C ASN A 211 -6.58 21.63 -11.63
N THR A 212 -5.59 22.35 -11.10
CA THR A 212 -4.33 22.67 -11.79
C THR A 212 -3.56 21.41 -12.19
N ASN A 213 -3.61 20.37 -11.34
CA ASN A 213 -2.75 19.17 -11.48
C ASN A 213 -3.52 17.89 -11.80
N TRP A 214 -4.85 17.91 -11.74
CA TRP A 214 -5.67 16.70 -11.93
C TRP A 214 -7.07 17.04 -12.43
N LYS A 215 -7.72 16.03 -12.99
CA LYS A 215 -9.12 16.07 -13.42
C LYS A 215 -9.82 14.81 -12.96
N SER A 216 -11.07 14.92 -12.55
CA SER A 216 -11.90 13.79 -12.12
C SER A 216 -13.29 13.92 -12.72
N SER A 217 -13.92 12.78 -13.02
CA SER A 217 -15.24 12.75 -13.63
C SER A 217 -16.06 11.56 -13.13
N ILE A 218 -17.37 11.75 -13.03
CA ILE A 218 -18.31 10.70 -12.59
C ILE A 218 -19.15 10.23 -13.77
N TYR A 219 -19.22 8.91 -13.94
CA TYR A 219 -20.04 8.23 -14.93
C TYR A 219 -20.92 7.17 -14.26
N THR A 220 -22.07 6.89 -14.87
CA THR A 220 -22.85 5.69 -14.60
C THR A 220 -22.64 4.77 -15.80
N VAL A 221 -22.28 3.51 -15.57
CA VAL A 221 -22.05 2.53 -16.65
C VAL A 221 -22.83 1.25 -16.35
N SER A 222 -23.15 0.48 -17.39
CA SER A 222 -23.80 -0.82 -17.19
C SER A 222 -22.81 -1.85 -16.63
N GLY A 223 -23.32 -2.80 -15.83
CA GLY A 223 -22.51 -3.95 -15.39
C GLY A 223 -21.98 -4.79 -16.55
N THR A 224 -22.73 -4.86 -17.66
CA THR A 224 -22.32 -5.55 -18.90
C THR A 224 -21.11 -4.90 -19.57
N TRP A 225 -21.01 -3.56 -19.55
CA TRP A 225 -19.82 -2.87 -20.06
C TRP A 225 -18.60 -3.20 -19.23
N LEU A 226 -18.73 -3.17 -17.90
CA LEU A 226 -17.63 -3.52 -17.00
C LEU A 226 -17.20 -4.99 -17.17
N LYS A 227 -18.16 -5.91 -17.31
CA LYS A 227 -17.89 -7.31 -17.65
C LYS A 227 -17.12 -7.43 -18.95
N SER A 228 -17.52 -6.71 -20.00
CA SER A 228 -16.82 -6.76 -21.30
C SER A 228 -15.36 -6.29 -21.22
N LEU A 229 -15.07 -5.31 -20.37
CA LEU A 229 -13.69 -4.90 -20.11
C LEU A 229 -12.91 -6.01 -19.41
N TYR A 230 -13.50 -6.65 -18.41
CA TYR A 230 -12.86 -7.75 -17.67
C TYR A 230 -12.63 -8.96 -18.59
N ASP A 231 -13.60 -9.34 -19.40
CA ASP A 231 -13.46 -10.47 -20.33
C ASP A 231 -12.34 -10.22 -21.36
N LYS A 232 -12.10 -8.95 -21.74
CA LYS A 232 -11.07 -8.57 -22.71
C LYS A 232 -9.67 -8.45 -22.12
N TYR A 233 -9.55 -7.82 -20.95
CA TYR A 233 -8.25 -7.44 -20.38
C TYR A 233 -7.90 -8.22 -19.10
N ASP A 234 -8.84 -8.98 -18.53
CA ASP A 234 -8.72 -9.78 -17.31
C ASP A 234 -7.96 -9.04 -16.19
N SER A 235 -6.88 -9.62 -15.68
CA SER A 235 -6.11 -9.03 -14.59
C SER A 235 -5.39 -7.73 -14.98
N ASP A 236 -5.21 -7.46 -16.27
CA ASP A 236 -4.53 -6.25 -16.75
C ASP A 236 -5.36 -4.98 -16.47
N LEU A 237 -6.68 -5.09 -16.23
CA LEU A 237 -7.47 -3.97 -15.73
C LEU A 237 -7.00 -3.48 -14.36
N PHE A 238 -6.32 -4.32 -13.59
CA PHE A 238 -5.81 -3.97 -12.26
C PHE A 238 -4.29 -3.79 -12.30
N SER A 239 -3.74 -3.52 -13.48
CA SER A 239 -2.30 -3.46 -13.68
C SER A 239 -1.65 -2.36 -12.85
N ALA A 240 -2.29 -1.18 -12.69
CA ALA A 240 -1.79 -0.12 -11.80
C ALA A 240 -1.98 -0.43 -10.30
N ASN A 241 -2.62 -1.54 -9.97
CA ASN A 241 -2.77 -2.04 -8.61
C ASN A 241 -1.50 -2.82 -8.21
N TYR A 242 -0.43 -2.07 -7.92
CA TYR A 242 0.92 -2.58 -7.62
C TYR A 242 1.01 -3.43 -6.34
N ARG A 243 -0.07 -3.55 -5.54
CA ARG A 243 -0.20 -4.57 -4.48
C ARG A 243 0.21 -5.95 -4.98
N ASN A 244 0.03 -6.21 -6.29
CA ASN A 244 0.34 -7.48 -6.91
C ASN A 244 1.82 -7.80 -7.11
N PHE A 245 2.65 -6.78 -7.24
CA PHE A 245 4.06 -6.94 -7.60
C PHE A 245 4.98 -7.05 -6.39
N LEU A 246 4.53 -6.55 -5.23
CA LEU A 246 5.26 -6.63 -3.96
C LEU A 246 5.22 -8.03 -3.32
N GLY A 247 4.65 -9.04 -3.98
CA GLY A 247 4.42 -10.37 -3.40
C GLY A 247 3.28 -10.42 -2.39
N ILE A 248 2.56 -9.31 -2.22
CA ILE A 248 1.46 -9.14 -1.29
C ILE A 248 0.22 -9.81 -1.92
N SER A 249 -0.20 -10.91 -1.31
CA SER A 249 -1.43 -11.65 -1.60
C SER A 249 -1.58 -12.27 -3.01
N ARG A 250 -1.07 -13.49 -3.21
CA ARG A 250 -1.62 -14.44 -4.21
C ARG A 250 -2.96 -15.05 -3.76
N ARG A 251 -3.32 -14.95 -2.47
CA ARG A 251 -4.53 -15.58 -1.89
C ARG A 251 -5.79 -14.71 -2.00
N GLY A 252 -5.68 -13.38 -2.06
CA GLY A 252 -6.85 -12.49 -2.08
C GLY A 252 -7.56 -12.29 -3.43
N ARG A 253 -6.92 -12.61 -4.56
CA ARG A 253 -7.40 -12.22 -5.91
C ARG A 253 -8.56 -13.05 -6.48
N LYS A 254 -8.92 -14.16 -5.84
CA LYS A 254 -10.01 -15.04 -6.30
C LYS A 254 -11.23 -15.02 -5.38
N LYS A 255 -11.32 -14.09 -4.43
CA LYS A 255 -12.48 -14.03 -3.54
C LYS A 255 -13.61 -13.28 -4.24
N ILE A 256 -14.33 -14.00 -5.10
CA ILE A 256 -15.64 -13.60 -5.60
C ILE A 256 -16.51 -13.26 -4.39
N ASN A 257 -17.09 -12.06 -4.37
CA ASN A 257 -18.03 -11.68 -3.32
C ASN A 257 -19.43 -12.14 -3.75
N HIS A 258 -19.89 -13.25 -3.16
CA HIS A 258 -21.20 -13.82 -3.47
C HIS A 258 -22.37 -12.85 -3.19
N GLY A 259 -22.22 -11.89 -2.28
CA GLY A 259 -23.24 -10.86 -2.04
C GLY A 259 -23.37 -9.88 -3.20
N ILE A 260 -22.23 -9.45 -3.77
CA ILE A 260 -22.20 -8.61 -4.97
C ILE A 260 -22.76 -9.37 -6.16
N GLN A 261 -22.33 -10.62 -6.36
CA GLN A 261 -22.83 -11.49 -7.44
C GLN A 261 -24.35 -11.67 -7.35
N ASN A 262 -24.86 -12.03 -6.16
CA ASN A 262 -26.29 -12.21 -5.95
C ASN A 262 -27.07 -10.93 -6.21
N THR A 263 -26.53 -9.75 -5.85
CA THR A 263 -27.16 -8.48 -6.17
C THR A 263 -27.21 -8.23 -7.68
N ALA A 264 -26.12 -8.53 -8.40
CA ALA A 264 -26.07 -8.39 -9.86
C ALA A 264 -27.06 -9.31 -10.59
N GLU A 265 -27.34 -10.50 -10.06
CA GLU A 265 -28.19 -11.50 -10.71
C GLU A 265 -29.67 -11.37 -10.31
N THR A 266 -29.96 -11.02 -9.04
CA THR A 266 -31.33 -11.07 -8.49
C THR A 266 -31.94 -9.69 -8.22
N LYS A 267 -31.09 -8.66 -8.03
CA LYS A 267 -31.51 -7.29 -7.67
C LYS A 267 -30.76 -6.23 -8.48
N ALA A 268 -30.56 -6.49 -9.77
CA ALA A 268 -29.74 -5.65 -10.65
C ALA A 268 -30.15 -4.16 -10.64
N LYS A 269 -31.46 -3.87 -10.54
CA LYS A 269 -32.00 -2.50 -10.49
C LYS A 269 -31.55 -1.72 -9.25
N ASP A 270 -31.31 -2.42 -8.14
CA ASP A 270 -30.87 -1.81 -6.88
C ASP A 270 -29.35 -1.88 -6.70
N PHE A 271 -28.62 -2.45 -7.69
CA PHE A 271 -27.17 -2.67 -7.59
C PHE A 271 -26.41 -1.38 -7.27
N TRP A 272 -26.83 -0.28 -7.91
CA TRP A 272 -26.24 1.06 -7.72
C TRP A 272 -26.36 1.55 -6.27
N ALA A 273 -27.45 1.20 -5.57
CA ALA A 273 -27.68 1.61 -4.19
C ALA A 273 -27.02 0.67 -3.16
N TYR A 274 -26.77 -0.59 -3.53
CA TYR A 274 -26.29 -1.63 -2.60
C TYR A 274 -24.78 -1.87 -2.64
N ASN A 275 -24.08 -1.40 -3.66
CA ASN A 275 -22.66 -1.69 -3.85
C ASN A 275 -21.85 -0.41 -4.10
N ASN A 276 -20.58 -0.46 -3.70
CA ASN A 276 -19.65 0.64 -3.95
C ASN A 276 -19.34 0.78 -5.45
N GLY A 277 -19.13 2.02 -5.87
CA GLY A 277 -18.65 2.37 -7.20
C GLY A 277 -17.21 1.90 -7.46
N ILE A 278 -16.71 2.23 -8.65
CA ILE A 278 -15.39 1.81 -9.13
C ILE A 278 -14.59 3.07 -9.44
N THR A 279 -13.33 3.09 -9.04
CA THR A 279 -12.40 4.18 -9.38
C THR A 279 -11.42 3.69 -10.43
N ILE A 280 -11.42 4.37 -11.57
CA ILE A 280 -10.52 4.13 -12.70
C ILE A 280 -9.52 5.29 -12.75
N LEU A 281 -8.22 4.96 -12.71
CA LEU A 281 -7.19 5.89 -13.17
C LEU A 281 -7.09 5.81 -14.69
N THR A 282 -6.94 6.97 -15.32
CA THR A 282 -6.69 7.08 -16.74
C THR A 282 -5.52 8.01 -16.99
N THR A 283 -4.66 7.69 -17.96
CA THR A 283 -3.57 8.61 -18.34
C THR A 283 -4.11 9.82 -19.10
N LYS A 284 -5.24 9.67 -19.79
CA LYS A 284 -5.87 10.72 -20.56
C LYS A 284 -7.34 10.40 -20.82
N TYR A 285 -8.21 11.41 -20.69
CA TYR A 285 -9.55 11.35 -21.25
C TYR A 285 -9.83 12.57 -22.10
N PHE A 286 -10.66 12.40 -23.13
CA PHE A 286 -11.08 13.46 -24.02
C PHE A 286 -12.43 13.14 -24.65
N VAL A 287 -13.13 14.18 -25.09
CA VAL A 287 -14.39 14.05 -25.83
C VAL A 287 -14.09 13.51 -27.22
N ASN A 288 -14.87 12.53 -27.68
CA ASN A 288 -14.73 11.95 -29.00
C ASN A 288 -14.96 13.03 -30.08
N PRO A 289 -13.98 13.32 -30.95
CA PRO A 289 -14.13 14.34 -32.00
C PRO A 289 -15.27 14.04 -32.99
N LYS A 290 -15.66 12.77 -33.13
CA LYS A 290 -16.76 12.33 -34.01
C LYS A 290 -18.13 12.31 -33.33
N ASN A 291 -18.16 12.30 -31.99
CA ASN A 291 -19.39 12.30 -31.21
C ASN A 291 -19.18 13.05 -29.88
N PRO A 292 -19.58 14.34 -29.81
CA PRO A 292 -19.34 15.18 -28.64
C PRO A 292 -19.95 14.67 -27.32
N ASN A 293 -20.91 13.74 -27.38
CA ASN A 293 -21.53 13.16 -26.19
C ASN A 293 -20.80 11.93 -25.65
N GLN A 294 -19.68 11.55 -26.26
CA GLN A 294 -18.95 10.33 -25.93
C GLN A 294 -17.55 10.66 -25.43
N THR A 295 -17.16 10.09 -24.29
CA THR A 295 -15.81 10.23 -23.74
C THR A 295 -14.97 9.01 -24.13
N ILE A 296 -13.71 9.26 -24.47
CA ILE A 296 -12.70 8.23 -24.69
C ILE A 296 -11.68 8.32 -23.55
N LEU A 297 -11.37 7.18 -22.95
CA LEU A 297 -10.28 6.97 -22.01
C LEU A 297 -9.11 6.32 -22.72
N GLU A 298 -7.89 6.79 -22.50
CA GLU A 298 -6.65 6.12 -22.90
C GLU A 298 -5.88 5.74 -21.64
N GLY A 299 -5.27 4.54 -21.67
CA GLY A 299 -4.50 4.04 -20.54
C GLY A 299 -5.35 3.93 -19.29
N ILE A 300 -6.11 2.85 -19.09
CA ILE A 300 -6.93 2.67 -17.87
C ILE A 300 -6.38 1.65 -16.87
N SER A 301 -6.63 1.88 -15.58
CA SER A 301 -6.55 0.85 -14.55
C SER A 301 -7.56 1.09 -13.43
N ILE A 302 -8.23 0.03 -12.99
CA ILE A 302 -9.11 0.01 -11.83
C ILE A 302 -8.27 -0.04 -10.56
N ILE A 303 -8.32 1.04 -9.76
CA ILE A 303 -7.59 1.15 -8.49
C ILE A 303 -8.48 0.90 -7.27
N ASN A 304 -9.80 1.07 -7.42
CA ASN A 304 -10.81 0.67 -6.42
C ASN A 304 -11.96 -0.04 -7.13
N GLY A 305 -12.49 -1.12 -6.54
CA GLY A 305 -13.60 -1.88 -7.11
C GLY A 305 -13.19 -3.20 -7.77
N ALA A 306 -12.01 -3.76 -7.44
CA ALA A 306 -11.55 -5.04 -7.99
C ALA A 306 -12.50 -6.21 -7.66
N GLN A 307 -13.00 -6.28 -6.42
CA GLN A 307 -14.00 -7.29 -6.01
C GLN A 307 -15.33 -7.10 -6.75
N THR A 308 -15.80 -5.86 -6.91
CA THR A 308 -17.03 -5.53 -7.65
C THR A 308 -16.91 -5.96 -9.11
N THR A 309 -15.80 -5.59 -9.75
CA THR A 309 -15.48 -5.93 -11.15
C THR A 309 -15.39 -7.43 -11.34
N GLY A 310 -14.62 -8.13 -10.50
CA GLY A 310 -14.48 -9.58 -10.56
C GLY A 310 -15.80 -10.32 -10.30
N SER A 311 -16.62 -9.84 -9.35
CA SER A 311 -17.92 -10.46 -9.05
C SER A 311 -18.95 -10.25 -10.16
N ILE A 312 -18.94 -9.10 -10.83
CA ILE A 312 -19.77 -8.84 -12.02
C ILE A 312 -19.30 -9.67 -13.22
N ALA A 313 -17.99 -9.83 -13.42
CA ALA A 313 -17.46 -10.63 -14.52
C ALA A 313 -17.89 -12.11 -14.42
N HIS A 314 -17.92 -12.64 -13.19
CA HIS A 314 -18.35 -14.01 -12.90
C HIS A 314 -19.85 -14.16 -12.65
N SER A 315 -20.66 -13.11 -12.87
CA SER A 315 -22.11 -13.16 -12.78
C SER A 315 -22.79 -13.12 -14.16
N ASN A 316 -24.09 -13.41 -14.18
CA ASN A 316 -24.96 -13.14 -15.33
C ASN A 316 -25.83 -11.91 -15.04
N PRO A 317 -25.27 -10.68 -15.14
CA PRO A 317 -26.04 -9.47 -14.86
C PRO A 317 -27.20 -9.35 -15.87
N VAL A 318 -28.41 -9.15 -15.33
CA VAL A 318 -29.67 -8.94 -16.10
C VAL A 318 -29.97 -7.47 -16.21
#